data_AF-A0A3R8Q6N2-F1
#
_entry.id   AF-A0A3R8Q6N2-F1
#
_cell.length_a   1.000
_cell.length_b   1.000
_cell.length_c   1.000
_cell.angle_alpha   90.00
_cell.angle_beta   90.00
_cell.angle_gamma   90.00
#
_symmetry.space_group_name_H-M   'P 1'
#
loop_
_entity.id
_entity.type
_entity.pdbx_description
1 polymer ?
#
loop_
_entity_poly.entity_id
_entity_poly.type
_entity_poly.pdbx_seq_one_letter_code
_entity_poly.pdbx_strand_id
1 'polypeptide(L)'
;MTLVAEDAPPPLEVLREFQEAGRAWVAVVDDVPVAYLITDLVDGCAHVEQVTVHPGHARQRIGHRLIATLENWARRRDLPALTLTTFTEVPWNGPYYLRCGFRYLAEHELTPGLRDIRAAERVAGLDAWPRACMRREVR
;
A
#
# COMPACT_ATOMS: atom_id res chain seq x y z
N MET A 1 -16.98 -11.84 4.50
CA MET A 1 -15.87 -11.01 5.02
C MET A 1 -14.66 -11.24 4.11
N THR A 2 -14.75 -10.89 2.82
CA THR A 2 -13.79 -11.40 1.83
C THR A 2 -13.39 -10.42 0.72
N LEU A 3 -14.17 -9.36 0.49
CA LEU A 3 -14.01 -8.48 -0.69
C LEU A 3 -12.66 -7.73 -0.77
N VAL A 4 -11.98 -7.48 0.35
CA VAL A 4 -10.68 -6.78 0.34
C VAL A 4 -9.50 -7.69 -0.03
N ALA A 5 -9.59 -8.98 0.28
CA ALA A 5 -8.53 -9.95 0.00
C ALA A 5 -8.69 -10.63 -1.36
N GLU A 6 -9.84 -10.45 -2.00
CA GLU A 6 -10.21 -11.01 -3.31
C GLU A 6 -10.07 -10.00 -4.45
N ASP A 7 -9.56 -8.80 -4.16
CA ASP A 7 -9.35 -7.77 -5.19
C ASP A 7 -8.34 -8.25 -6.24
N ALA A 8 -8.72 -8.10 -7.51
CA ALA A 8 -7.89 -8.56 -8.62
C ALA A 8 -6.63 -7.70 -8.72
N PRO A 9 -5.48 -8.26 -9.11
CA PRO A 9 -4.34 -7.43 -9.42
C PRO A 9 -4.66 -6.50 -10.60
N PRO A 10 -4.02 -5.32 -10.67
CA PRO A 10 -4.11 -4.45 -11.82
C PRO A 10 -3.72 -5.20 -13.11
N PRO A 11 -4.20 -4.73 -14.27
CA PRO A 11 -3.78 -5.25 -15.56
C PRO A 11 -2.25 -5.26 -15.71
N LEU A 12 -1.72 -6.17 -16.53
CA LEU A 12 -0.27 -6.37 -16.68
C LEU A 12 0.43 -5.11 -17.21
N GLU A 13 -0.24 -4.35 -18.07
CA GLU A 13 0.24 -3.07 -18.58
C GLU A 13 0.49 -2.05 -17.45
N VAL A 14 -0.43 -1.97 -16.49
CA VAL A 14 -0.28 -1.10 -15.32
C VAL A 14 0.90 -1.58 -14.46
N LEU A 15 0.99 -2.89 -14.18
CA LEU A 15 2.10 -3.45 -13.40
C LEU A 15 3.46 -3.26 -14.08
N ARG A 16 3.50 -3.28 -15.42
CA ARG A 16 4.71 -3.07 -16.21
C ARG A 16 5.27 -1.66 -16.01
N GLU A 17 4.42 -0.64 -15.96
CA GLU A 17 4.85 0.74 -15.70
C GLU A 17 5.56 0.88 -14.35
N PHE A 18 5.03 0.24 -13.29
CA PHE A 18 5.70 0.22 -12.00
C PHE A 18 7.00 -0.57 -12.03
N GLN A 19 7.03 -1.70 -12.74
CA GLN A 19 8.20 -2.56 -12.86
C GLN A 19 9.36 -1.86 -13.59
N GLU A 20 9.09 -1.25 -14.75
CA GLU A 20 10.08 -0.51 -15.54
C GLU A 20 10.61 0.72 -14.77
N ALA A 21 9.76 1.37 -13.97
CA ALA A 21 10.16 2.49 -13.11
C ALA A 21 10.91 2.07 -11.83
N GLY A 22 11.11 0.77 -11.57
CA GLY A 22 11.75 0.28 -10.35
C GLY A 22 10.93 0.56 -9.07
N ARG A 23 9.60 0.57 -9.24
CA ARG A 23 8.57 0.84 -8.21
C ARG A 23 7.70 -0.39 -7.90
N ALA A 24 8.13 -1.58 -8.31
CA ALA A 24 7.46 -2.85 -8.03
C ALA A 24 8.41 -3.86 -7.37
N TRP A 25 7.91 -4.60 -6.39
CA TRP A 25 8.63 -5.69 -5.71
C TRP A 25 7.76 -6.93 -5.61
N VAL A 26 8.40 -8.09 -5.69
CA VAL A 26 7.76 -9.40 -5.58
C VAL A 26 8.45 -10.19 -4.48
N ALA A 27 7.68 -10.90 -3.67
CA ALA A 27 8.20 -11.93 -2.78
C ALA A 27 7.98 -13.30 -3.42
N VAL A 28 9.04 -14.09 -3.45
CA VAL A 28 9.09 -15.42 -4.04
C VAL A 28 9.33 -16.45 -2.94
N VAL A 29 8.58 -17.55 -2.97
CA VAL A 29 8.77 -18.74 -2.12
C VAL A 29 8.83 -19.94 -3.05
N ASP A 30 9.89 -20.73 -2.96
CA ASP A 30 10.13 -21.91 -3.82
C ASP A 30 9.94 -21.61 -5.33
N ASP A 31 10.56 -20.52 -5.80
CA ASP A 31 10.47 -19.99 -7.17
C ASP A 31 9.07 -19.56 -7.64
N VAL A 32 8.09 -19.52 -6.74
CA VAL A 32 6.72 -19.06 -7.02
C VAL A 32 6.51 -17.64 -6.46
N PRO A 33 6.04 -16.67 -7.26
CA PRO A 33 5.58 -15.37 -6.76
C PRO A 33 4.37 -15.54 -5.84
N VAL A 34 4.49 -15.08 -4.58
CA VAL A 34 3.43 -15.23 -3.57
C VAL A 34 2.93 -13.91 -3.00
N ALA A 35 3.61 -12.81 -3.30
CA ALA A 35 3.18 -11.47 -2.92
C ALA A 35 3.82 -10.41 -3.80
N TYR A 36 3.19 -9.24 -3.90
CA TYR A 36 3.80 -8.09 -4.53
C TYR A 36 3.47 -6.80 -3.77
N LEU A 37 4.25 -5.76 -4.05
CA LEU A 37 4.01 -4.39 -3.65
C LEU A 37 4.32 -3.48 -4.84
N ILE A 38 3.43 -2.53 -5.13
CA ILE A 38 3.68 -1.42 -6.04
C ILE A 38 3.54 -0.09 -5.29
N THR A 39 4.32 0.90 -5.71
CA THR A 39 4.36 2.22 -5.08
C THR A 39 4.34 3.34 -6.11
N ASP A 40 3.75 4.47 -5.77
CA ASP A 40 3.94 5.73 -6.49
C ASP A 40 4.55 6.81 -5.57
N LEU A 41 4.89 7.97 -6.12
CA LEU A 41 5.32 9.15 -5.41
C LEU A 41 4.17 10.15 -5.34
N VAL A 42 3.73 10.44 -4.12
CA VAL A 42 2.63 11.36 -3.86
C VAL A 42 3.11 12.41 -2.88
N ASP A 43 3.12 13.67 -3.31
CA ASP A 43 3.54 14.82 -2.50
C ASP A 43 4.92 14.61 -1.83
N GLY A 44 5.87 14.03 -2.57
CA GLY A 44 7.22 13.74 -2.09
C GLY A 44 7.33 12.54 -1.15
N CYS A 45 6.26 11.77 -0.93
CA CYS A 45 6.27 10.54 -0.12
C CYS A 45 6.10 9.30 -1.01
N ALA A 46 6.58 8.14 -0.55
CA ALA A 46 6.31 6.87 -1.23
C ALA A 46 4.93 6.34 -0.83
N HIS A 47 3.97 6.39 -1.75
CA HIS A 47 2.61 5.91 -1.54
C HIS A 47 2.52 4.43 -1.90
N VAL A 48 2.03 3.59 -0.99
CA VAL A 48 1.71 2.20 -1.29
C VAL A 48 0.39 2.18 -2.06
N GLU A 49 0.48 2.03 -3.37
CA GLU A 49 -0.69 1.83 -4.24
C GLU A 49 -1.35 0.48 -3.93
N GLN A 50 -0.54 -0.56 -3.78
CA GLN A 50 -1.04 -1.88 -3.43
C GLN A 50 0.03 -2.74 -2.78
N VAL A 51 -0.39 -3.55 -1.81
CA VAL A 51 0.37 -4.67 -1.28
C VAL A 51 -0.56 -5.87 -1.13
N THR A 52 -0.19 -6.96 -1.80
CA THR A 52 -1.03 -8.17 -1.88
C THR A 52 -0.21 -9.38 -1.52
N VAL A 53 -0.74 -10.25 -0.67
CA VAL A 53 -0.11 -11.53 -0.29
C VAL A 53 -1.11 -12.65 -0.56
N HIS A 54 -0.66 -13.67 -1.27
CA HIS A 54 -1.46 -14.86 -1.55
C HIS A 54 -2.00 -15.45 -0.23
N PRO A 55 -3.31 -15.80 -0.12
CA PRO A 55 -3.90 -16.26 1.14
C PRO A 55 -3.21 -17.47 1.77
N GLY A 56 -2.72 -18.41 0.95
CA GLY A 56 -1.93 -19.57 1.40
C GLY A 56 -0.59 -19.22 2.05
N HIS A 57 -0.12 -17.98 1.87
CA HIS A 57 1.12 -17.44 2.44
C HIS A 57 0.86 -16.32 3.45
N ALA A 58 -0.40 -16.13 3.88
CA ALA A 58 -0.77 -15.16 4.89
C ALA A 58 -0.11 -15.48 6.25
N ARG A 59 0.00 -14.48 7.12
CA ARG A 59 0.58 -14.56 8.48
C ARG A 59 2.08 -14.93 8.55
N GLN A 60 2.76 -15.09 7.41
CA GLN A 60 4.21 -15.30 7.35
C GLN A 60 5.03 -13.99 7.33
N ARG A 61 4.40 -12.87 7.71
CA ARG A 61 4.98 -11.51 7.71
C ARG A 61 5.55 -11.06 6.34
N ILE A 62 5.12 -11.65 5.23
CA ILE A 62 5.58 -11.31 3.88
C ILE A 62 5.25 -9.85 3.54
N GLY A 63 4.00 -9.42 3.76
CA GLY A 63 3.61 -8.01 3.52
C GLY A 63 4.43 -7.01 4.35
N HIS A 64 4.79 -7.36 5.59
CA HIS A 64 5.65 -6.53 6.43
C HIS A 64 7.07 -6.42 5.87
N ARG A 65 7.62 -7.51 5.30
CA ARG A 65 8.89 -7.48 4.56
C ARG A 65 8.78 -6.66 3.27
N LEU A 66 7.64 -6.77 2.58
CA LEU A 66 7.08 -5.84 1.58
C LEU A 66 7.40 -4.38 1.89
N ILE A 67 6.74 -3.92 2.95
CA ILE A 67 6.78 -2.54 3.41
C ILE A 67 8.18 -2.12 3.87
N ALA A 68 8.94 -3.02 4.52
CA ALA A 68 10.31 -2.73 4.93
C ALA A 68 11.25 -2.54 3.72
N THR A 69 11.05 -3.30 2.64
CA THR A 69 11.78 -3.09 1.38
C THR A 69 11.47 -1.73 0.78
N LEU A 70 10.19 -1.32 0.79
CA LEU A 70 9.79 0.02 0.34
C LEU A 70 10.39 1.12 1.20
N GLU A 71 10.38 0.99 2.53
CA GLU A 71 11.02 1.96 3.44
C GLU A 71 12.51 2.13 3.14
N ASN A 72 13.23 1.03 2.90
CA ASN A 72 14.63 1.08 2.51
C ASN A 72 14.82 1.79 1.16
N TRP A 73 13.91 1.58 0.21
CA TRP A 73 13.93 2.27 -1.08
C TRP A 73 13.66 3.77 -0.95
N ALA A 74 12.71 4.14 -0.09
CA ALA A 74 12.35 5.53 0.21
C ALA A 74 13.50 6.26 0.92
N ARG A 75 14.15 5.61 1.89
CA ARG A 75 15.33 6.14 2.59
C ARG A 75 16.47 6.47 1.63
N ARG A 76 16.77 5.58 0.68
CA ARG A 76 17.83 5.81 -0.34
C ARG A 76 17.52 6.96 -1.30
N ARG A 77 16.31 7.52 -1.25
CA ARG A 77 15.81 8.63 -2.07
C ARG A 77 15.45 9.85 -1.24
N ASP A 78 15.83 9.86 0.04
CA ASP A 78 15.53 10.95 0.99
C ASP A 78 14.04 11.31 1.08
N LEU A 79 13.16 10.33 0.83
CA LEU A 79 11.72 10.52 0.98
C LEU A 79 11.36 10.46 2.48
N PRO A 80 10.55 11.40 3.00
CA PRO A 80 10.34 11.57 4.43
C PRO A 80 9.41 10.49 5.02
N ALA A 81 8.54 9.90 4.21
CA ALA A 81 7.54 8.96 4.69
C ALA A 81 7.02 7.99 3.63
N LEU A 82 6.40 6.93 4.13
CA LEU A 82 5.47 6.09 3.41
C LEU A 82 4.03 6.55 3.69
N THR A 83 3.16 6.51 2.68
CA THR A 83 1.72 6.76 2.83
C THR A 83 0.91 5.63 2.20
N LEU A 84 -0.37 5.50 2.58
CA LEU A 84 -1.33 4.58 1.96
C LEU A 84 -2.77 5.02 2.27
N THR A 85 -3.73 4.46 1.55
CA THR A 85 -5.15 4.44 1.93
C THR A 85 -5.57 3.03 2.33
N THR A 86 -6.41 2.90 3.36
CA THR A 86 -6.88 1.60 3.84
C THR A 86 -8.32 1.67 4.33
N PHE A 87 -9.00 0.53 4.30
CA PHE A 87 -10.31 0.35 4.93
C PHE A 87 -10.19 0.39 6.46
N THR A 88 -11.06 1.15 7.13
CA THR A 88 -11.07 1.32 8.59
C THR A 88 -11.98 0.33 9.30
N GLU A 89 -13.08 -0.11 8.65
CA GLU A 89 -14.06 -1.03 9.24
C GLU A 89 -13.77 -2.51 8.97
N VAL A 90 -12.68 -2.82 8.27
CA VAL A 90 -12.21 -4.19 8.07
C VAL A 90 -11.34 -4.58 9.27
N PRO A 91 -11.77 -5.51 10.15
CA PRO A 91 -11.18 -5.69 11.49
C PRO A 91 -9.68 -6.01 11.50
N TRP A 92 -9.15 -6.56 10.42
CA TRP A 92 -7.74 -6.94 10.31
C TRP A 92 -6.88 -5.92 9.55
N ASN A 93 -7.45 -5.06 8.71
CA ASN A 93 -6.72 -4.29 7.71
C ASN A 93 -6.02 -3.06 8.33
N GLY A 94 -6.79 -2.14 8.91
CA GLY A 94 -6.24 -1.00 9.66
C GLY A 94 -5.25 -1.44 10.76
N PRO A 95 -5.61 -2.41 11.63
CA PRO A 95 -4.68 -2.92 12.65
C PRO A 95 -3.40 -3.54 12.11
N TYR A 96 -3.42 -4.11 10.89
CA TYR A 96 -2.22 -4.60 10.24
C TYR A 96 -1.24 -3.46 9.92
N TYR A 97 -1.72 -2.35 9.35
CA TYR A 97 -0.87 -1.20 9.04
C TYR A 97 -0.40 -0.45 10.29
N LEU A 98 -1.22 -0.37 11.35
CA LEU A 98 -0.79 0.14 12.65
C LEU A 98 0.41 -0.66 13.19
N ARG A 99 0.36 -2.01 13.12
CA ARG A 99 1.49 -2.87 13.50
C ARG A 99 2.71 -2.70 12.59
N CYS A 100 2.51 -2.29 11.34
CA CYS A 100 3.60 -1.93 10.44
C CYS A 100 4.16 -0.52 10.70
N GLY A 101 3.73 0.17 11.76
CA GLY A 101 4.26 1.48 12.16
C GLY A 101 3.59 2.68 11.48
N PHE A 102 2.49 2.46 10.75
CA PHE A 102 1.68 3.55 10.23
C PHE A 102 0.78 4.13 11.32
N ARG A 103 0.41 5.39 11.17
CA ARG A 103 -0.65 6.07 11.94
C ARG A 103 -1.70 6.62 10.99
N TYR A 104 -2.94 6.74 11.45
CA TYR A 104 -3.96 7.47 10.71
C TYR A 104 -3.61 8.96 10.64
N LEU A 105 -3.95 9.57 9.50
CA LEU A 105 -3.85 11.01 9.29
C LEU A 105 -5.18 11.67 9.64
N ALA A 106 -5.12 12.81 10.33
CA ALA A 106 -6.26 13.70 10.46
C ALA A 106 -6.50 14.49 9.17
N GLU A 107 -7.70 15.05 9.02
CA GLU A 107 -8.11 15.79 7.81
C GLU A 107 -7.13 16.92 7.44
N HIS A 108 -6.64 17.68 8.43
CA HIS A 108 -5.70 18.78 8.22
C HIS A 108 -4.28 18.31 7.82
N GLU A 109 -3.97 17.02 7.98
CA GLU A 109 -2.70 16.43 7.57
C GLU A 109 -2.76 15.84 6.15
N LEU A 110 -3.95 15.77 5.54
CA LEU A 110 -4.11 15.27 4.18
C LEU A 110 -3.57 16.29 3.16
N THR A 111 -2.51 15.88 2.47
CA THR A 111 -1.91 16.64 1.37
C THR A 111 -2.81 16.64 0.13
N PRO A 112 -2.59 17.57 -0.83
CA PRO A 112 -3.39 17.63 -2.05
C PRO A 112 -3.46 16.31 -2.83
N GLY A 113 -2.32 15.65 -3.06
CA GLY A 113 -2.30 14.36 -3.77
C GLY A 113 -3.04 13.24 -3.03
N LEU A 114 -2.97 13.20 -1.69
CA LEU A 114 -3.77 12.24 -0.91
C LEU A 114 -5.27 12.52 -1.01
N ARG A 115 -5.68 13.80 -1.12
CA ARG A 115 -7.08 14.18 -1.33
C ARG A 115 -7.55 13.76 -2.72
N ASP A 116 -6.72 13.93 -3.73
CA ASP A 116 -7.02 13.52 -5.11
C ASP A 116 -7.17 12.00 -5.21
N ILE A 117 -6.29 11.23 -4.56
CA ILE A 117 -6.42 9.77 -4.46
C ILE A 117 -7.74 9.40 -3.79
N ARG A 118 -8.08 10.00 -2.65
CA ARG A 118 -9.34 9.73 -1.96
C ARG A 118 -10.57 10.12 -2.80
N ALA A 119 -10.48 11.17 -3.61
CA ALA A 119 -11.54 11.56 -4.54
C ALA A 119 -11.70 10.53 -5.68
N ALA A 120 -10.60 10.07 -6.27
CA ALA A 120 -10.60 9.04 -7.31
C ALA A 120 -11.16 7.71 -6.79
N GLU A 121 -10.73 7.27 -5.60
CA GLU A 121 -11.26 6.07 -4.93
C GLU A 121 -12.78 6.15 -4.71
N ARG A 122 -13.29 7.33 -4.31
CA ARG A 122 -14.72 7.57 -4.13
C ARG A 122 -15.49 7.43 -5.44
N VAL A 123 -14.96 7.99 -6.54
CA VAL A 123 -15.55 7.86 -7.89
C VAL A 123 -15.54 6.41 -8.35
N ALA A 124 -14.49 5.64 -8.02
CA ALA A 124 -14.38 4.22 -8.30
C ALA A 124 -15.28 3.33 -7.39
N GLY A 125 -16.04 3.94 -6.46
CA GLY A 125 -16.96 3.22 -5.57
C GLY A 125 -16.31 2.54 -4.37
N LEU A 126 -15.01 2.76 -4.11
CA LEU A 126 -14.28 2.15 -3.00
C LEU A 126 -14.70 2.71 -1.63
N ASP A 127 -15.43 3.83 -1.61
CA ASP A 127 -16.05 4.40 -0.42
C ASP A 127 -17.35 3.68 0.01
N ALA A 128 -17.74 2.60 -0.69
CA ALA A 128 -18.73 1.66 -0.17
C ALA A 128 -18.35 1.11 1.22
N TRP A 129 -17.06 1.15 1.58
CA TRP A 129 -16.57 0.98 2.94
C TRP A 129 -15.74 2.19 3.38
N PRO A 130 -15.81 2.61 4.65
CA PRO A 130 -15.01 3.72 5.14
C PRO A 130 -13.50 3.48 4.95
N ARG A 131 -12.82 4.48 4.39
CA ARG A 131 -11.38 4.49 4.11
C ARG A 131 -10.70 5.69 4.74
N ALA A 132 -9.46 5.51 5.17
CA ALA A 132 -8.63 6.57 5.73
C ALA A 132 -7.20 6.49 5.18
N CYS A 133 -6.54 7.64 5.11
CA CYS A 133 -5.12 7.72 4.81
C CYS A 133 -4.29 7.41 6.04
N MET A 134 -3.15 6.76 5.84
CA MET A 134 -2.16 6.53 6.88
C MET A 134 -0.77 6.97 6.43
N ARG A 135 0.08 7.28 7.40
CA ARG A 135 1.48 7.70 7.20
C ARG A 135 2.41 6.95 8.14
N ARG A 136 3.60 6.63 7.67
CA ARG A 136 4.73 6.13 8.47
C ARG A 136 5.98 6.93 8.10
N GLU A 137 6.62 7.55 9.09
CA GLU A 137 7.90 8.24 8.85
C GLU A 137 8.98 7.23 8.46
N VAL A 138 9.80 7.59 7.47
CA VAL A 138 11.01 6.85 7.13
C VAL A 138 12.09 7.20 8.15
N ARG A 139 12.68 6.20 8.77
CA ARG A 139 13.76 6.33 9.76
C ARG A 139 15.07 5.86 9.19
#